data_AF-A0A7W9LWQ0-F1
#
_entry.id   AF-A0A7W9LWQ0-F1
#
_cell.length_a   1.000
_cell.length_b   1.000
_cell.length_c   1.000
_cell.angle_alpha   90.00
_cell.angle_beta   90.00
_cell.angle_gamma   90.00
#
_symmetry.space_group_name_H-M   'P 1'
#
loop_
_entity.id
_entity.type
_entity.pdbx_description
1 polymer ?
#
loop_
_entity_poly.entity_id
_entity_poly.type
_entity_poly.pdbx_seq_one_letter_code
_entity_poly.pdbx_strand_id
1 'polypeptide(L)'
;MMVEGEVTEGEALVGGMVNAGAVFRRGALVERPAPRTARALHTHLLALKEHGFDAAPTPVRLTANGREQLTFIPGDVALPPFPRWVMTETALRSVGSLLRRLHETSAAISVDTCVEWPRALADPAGGTILCHNDVCPDNVVFRDGRAAALIDFDLAAPGRPQGHVDLVPVSGFGDRLFQQGLEDAGVPPPHEAVVDRLSGAEPFRHPPPLAACAEPPDHPLELLTQPLGARAESADG
;
A
#
# COMPACT_ATOMS: atom_id res chain seq x y z
N MET A 1 -30.06 11.75 -30.89
CA MET A 1 -28.72 11.16 -30.70
C MET A 1 -28.12 11.81 -29.46
N MET A 2 -28.26 11.16 -28.31
CA MET A 2 -27.58 11.50 -27.07
C MET A 2 -26.96 10.19 -26.61
N VAL A 3 -25.64 10.16 -26.57
CA VAL A 3 -24.85 8.98 -26.23
C VAL A 3 -25.05 8.75 -24.74
N GLU A 4 -25.70 7.64 -24.39
CA GLU A 4 -25.77 7.17 -23.01
C GLU A 4 -24.34 6.93 -22.52
N GLY A 5 -23.96 7.62 -21.45
CA GLY A 5 -22.69 7.40 -20.79
C GLY A 5 -22.65 5.96 -20.30
N GLU A 6 -21.75 5.18 -20.87
CA GLU A 6 -21.45 3.81 -20.48
C GLU A 6 -21.07 3.82 -18.99
N VAL A 7 -22.02 3.41 -18.15
CA VAL A 7 -21.74 3.08 -16.76
C VAL A 7 -20.87 1.84 -16.84
N THR A 8 -19.55 2.01 -16.76
CA THR A 8 -18.64 0.86 -16.63
C THR A 8 -19.02 0.13 -15.34
N GLU A 9 -19.79 -0.93 -15.49
CA GLU A 9 -20.23 -1.82 -14.43
C GLU A 9 -18.96 -2.36 -13.75
N GLY A 10 -18.78 -1.99 -12.48
CA GLY A 10 -17.57 -2.34 -11.74
C GLY A 10 -17.61 -3.81 -11.37
N GLU A 11 -16.58 -4.56 -11.72
CA GLU A 11 -16.44 -5.95 -11.28
C GLU A 11 -16.03 -5.96 -9.81
N ALA A 12 -16.85 -6.56 -8.94
CA ALA A 12 -16.48 -6.74 -7.55
C ALA A 12 -15.29 -7.71 -7.48
N LEU A 13 -14.18 -7.27 -6.87
CA LEU A 13 -13.04 -8.14 -6.66
C LEU A 13 -13.25 -8.99 -5.41
N VAL A 14 -12.99 -10.28 -5.53
CA VAL A 14 -13.04 -11.22 -4.41
C VAL A 14 -11.68 -11.18 -3.70
N GLY A 15 -11.64 -10.73 -2.45
CA GLY A 15 -10.42 -10.62 -1.65
C GLY A 15 -10.49 -9.52 -0.59
N GLY A 16 -9.59 -9.56 0.39
CA GLY A 16 -9.51 -8.61 1.51
C GLY A 16 -10.51 -8.89 2.62
N MET A 17 -10.07 -9.52 3.72
CA MET A 17 -10.93 -9.83 4.87
C MET A 17 -11.59 -8.58 5.48
N VAL A 18 -10.93 -7.41 5.37
CA VAL A 18 -11.38 -6.15 5.97
C VAL A 18 -12.32 -5.35 5.06
N ASN A 19 -12.27 -5.58 3.74
CA ASN A 19 -12.99 -4.80 2.72
C ASN A 19 -13.93 -5.64 1.85
N ALA A 20 -14.32 -6.84 2.30
CA ALA A 20 -15.14 -7.77 1.54
C ALA A 20 -16.39 -7.09 0.95
N GLY A 21 -16.52 -7.13 -0.38
CA GLY A 21 -17.64 -6.54 -1.12
C GLY A 21 -17.55 -5.02 -1.37
N ALA A 22 -16.48 -4.36 -0.92
CA ALA A 22 -16.28 -2.91 -1.08
C ALA A 22 -15.16 -2.55 -2.06
N VAL A 23 -14.54 -3.53 -2.73
CA VAL A 23 -13.47 -3.33 -3.71
C VAL A 23 -14.00 -3.60 -5.12
N PHE A 24 -13.90 -2.60 -6.00
CA PHE A 24 -14.43 -2.68 -7.36
C PHE A 24 -13.34 -2.40 -8.37
N ARG A 25 -13.19 -3.28 -9.35
CA ARG A 25 -12.39 -3.01 -10.54
C ARG A 25 -13.24 -2.28 -11.57
N ARG A 26 -12.72 -1.16 -12.07
CA ARG A 26 -13.28 -0.40 -13.20
C ARG A 26 -12.21 -0.27 -14.28
N GLY A 27 -12.20 -1.22 -15.21
CA GLY A 27 -11.18 -1.31 -16.26
C GLY A 27 -9.77 -1.49 -15.69
N ALA A 28 -8.93 -0.46 -15.84
CA ALA A 28 -7.55 -0.44 -15.37
C ALA A 28 -7.38 0.10 -13.93
N LEU A 29 -8.48 0.41 -13.24
CA LEU A 29 -8.47 0.96 -11.89
C LEU A 29 -9.14 0.03 -10.89
N VAL A 30 -8.67 0.07 -9.65
CA VAL A 30 -9.33 -0.49 -8.48
C VAL A 30 -9.80 0.67 -7.62
N GLU A 31 -11.06 0.63 -7.21
CA GLU A 31 -11.66 1.56 -6.27
C GLU A 31 -12.00 0.84 -4.97
N ARG A 32 -11.48 1.33 -3.84
CA ARG A 32 -11.68 0.73 -2.51
C ARG A 32 -11.82 1.80 -1.43
N PRO A 33 -12.32 1.48 -0.22
CA PRO A 33 -12.25 2.39 0.92
C PRO A 33 -10.80 2.82 1.17
N ALA A 34 -10.55 4.12 1.39
CA ALA A 34 -9.21 4.60 1.64
C ALA A 34 -8.82 4.37 3.12
N PRO A 35 -7.60 3.89 3.43
CA PRO A 35 -7.12 3.87 4.80
C PRO A 35 -6.96 5.31 5.34
N ARG A 36 -6.89 5.46 6.66
CA ARG A 36 -6.66 6.79 7.29
C ARG A 36 -5.34 7.43 6.84
N THR A 37 -4.35 6.60 6.52
CA THR A 37 -3.01 7.00 6.06
C THR A 37 -2.91 7.18 4.55
N ALA A 38 -4.01 7.08 3.78
CA ALA A 38 -3.97 7.01 2.32
C ALA A 38 -3.19 8.15 1.65
N ARG A 39 -3.27 9.39 2.18
CA ARG A 39 -2.50 10.52 1.64
C ARG A 39 -0.99 10.27 1.70
N ALA A 40 -0.49 9.86 2.86
CA ALA A 40 0.92 9.57 3.06
C ALA A 40 1.35 8.32 2.27
N LEU A 41 0.47 7.31 2.23
CA LEU A 41 0.71 6.09 1.47
C LEU A 41 0.78 6.37 -0.04
N HIS A 42 -0.08 7.25 -0.58
CA HIS A 42 -0.04 7.66 -1.99
C HIS A 42 1.28 8.34 -2.32
N THR A 43 1.73 9.27 -1.47
CA THR A 43 3.05 9.91 -1.63
C THR A 43 4.17 8.87 -1.66
N HIS A 44 4.13 7.88 -0.76
CA HIS A 44 5.14 6.83 -0.70
C HIS A 44 5.11 5.92 -1.96
N LEU A 45 3.93 5.48 -2.41
CA LEU A 45 3.79 4.63 -3.60
C LEU A 45 4.24 5.34 -4.89
N LEU A 46 3.99 6.65 -5.00
CA LEU A 46 4.51 7.46 -6.11
C LEU A 46 6.04 7.55 -6.04
N ALA A 47 6.61 7.81 -4.86
CA ALA A 47 8.05 7.85 -4.67
C ALA A 47 8.72 6.50 -4.99
N LEU A 48 8.11 5.37 -4.62
CA LEU A 48 8.58 4.03 -4.99
C LEU A 48 8.70 3.88 -6.51
N LYS A 49 7.67 4.29 -7.25
CA LYS A 49 7.65 4.26 -8.71
C LYS A 49 8.74 5.15 -9.31
N GLU A 50 8.91 6.36 -8.79
CA GLU A 50 9.95 7.30 -9.22
C GLU A 50 11.37 6.74 -9.00
N HIS A 51 11.57 5.95 -7.94
CA HIS A 51 12.83 5.26 -7.66
C HIS A 51 12.95 3.90 -8.36
N GLY A 52 12.02 3.55 -9.26
CA GLY A 52 12.11 2.37 -10.12
C GLY A 52 11.48 1.09 -9.55
N PHE A 53 10.73 1.17 -8.45
CA PHE A 53 9.91 0.05 -7.99
C PHE A 53 8.56 0.06 -8.71
N ASP A 54 8.43 -0.81 -9.71
CA ASP A 54 7.30 -0.94 -10.62
C ASP A 54 6.27 -2.01 -10.21
N ALA A 55 6.45 -2.60 -9.04
CA ALA A 55 5.74 -3.79 -8.58
C ALA A 55 4.77 -3.49 -7.41
N ALA A 56 4.11 -2.32 -7.47
CA ALA A 56 3.03 -1.90 -6.59
C ALA A 56 1.99 -1.04 -7.34
N PRO A 57 0.75 -0.89 -6.81
CA PRO A 57 -0.26 -0.05 -7.44
C PRO A 57 0.19 1.42 -7.48
N THR A 58 -0.03 2.09 -8.61
CA THR A 58 0.12 3.53 -8.70
C THR A 58 -1.16 4.20 -8.19
N PRO A 59 -1.09 5.12 -7.22
CA PRO A 59 -2.24 5.90 -6.80
C PRO A 59 -2.70 6.85 -7.89
N VAL A 60 -4.03 6.97 -8.05
CA VAL A 60 -4.64 7.87 -9.04
C VAL A 60 -5.36 9.02 -8.36
N ARG A 61 -6.20 8.74 -7.36
CA ARG A 61 -6.87 9.80 -6.59
C ARG A 61 -7.47 9.30 -5.28
N LEU A 62 -7.64 10.24 -4.36
CA LEU A 62 -8.61 10.14 -3.27
C LEU A 62 -9.92 10.78 -3.71
N THR A 63 -11.04 10.15 -3.39
CA THR A 63 -12.38 10.58 -3.77
C THR A 63 -13.09 11.23 -2.59
N ALA A 64 -14.08 12.09 -2.87
CA ALA A 64 -14.80 12.83 -1.83
C ALA A 64 -15.62 11.93 -0.87
N ASN A 65 -15.95 10.70 -1.27
CA ASN A 65 -16.71 9.75 -0.45
C ASN A 65 -15.81 8.85 0.42
N GLY A 66 -14.53 9.21 0.61
CA GLY A 66 -13.59 8.46 1.46
C GLY A 66 -13.03 7.20 0.82
N ARG A 67 -13.10 7.08 -0.51
CA ARG A 67 -12.50 5.97 -1.27
C ARG A 67 -11.23 6.41 -1.97
N GLU A 68 -10.38 5.47 -2.31
CA GLU A 68 -9.20 5.69 -3.15
C GLU A 68 -9.33 4.93 -4.47
N GLN A 69 -8.63 5.43 -5.48
CA GLN A 69 -8.44 4.76 -6.75
C GLN A 69 -6.95 4.51 -6.99
N LEU A 70 -6.63 3.25 -7.27
CA LEU A 70 -5.29 2.76 -7.56
C LEU A 70 -5.30 2.06 -8.92
N THR A 71 -4.15 1.93 -9.59
CA THR A 71 -4.06 1.11 -10.80
C THR A 71 -4.25 -0.38 -10.48
N PHE A 72 -5.05 -1.07 -11.28
CA PHE A 72 -5.17 -2.52 -11.25
C PHE A 72 -3.88 -3.18 -11.75
N ILE A 73 -3.43 -4.23 -11.05
CA ILE A 73 -2.29 -5.05 -11.47
C ILE A 73 -2.82 -6.39 -11.98
N PRO A 74 -2.68 -6.69 -13.29
CA PRO A 74 -3.10 -8.00 -13.82
C PRO A 74 -2.33 -9.15 -13.19
N GLY A 75 -2.97 -10.29 -12.96
CA GLY A 75 -2.33 -11.49 -12.45
C GLY A 75 -3.26 -12.25 -11.50
N ASP A 76 -2.74 -13.33 -10.94
CA ASP A 76 -3.47 -14.22 -10.05
C ASP A 76 -3.14 -13.90 -8.59
N VAL A 77 -4.16 -13.84 -7.74
CA VAL A 77 -4.00 -13.72 -6.29
C VAL A 77 -4.50 -15.01 -5.66
N ALA A 78 -3.76 -15.54 -4.69
CA ALA A 78 -4.15 -16.75 -3.99
C ALA A 78 -5.17 -16.43 -2.89
N LEU A 79 -6.32 -17.11 -2.90
CA LEU A 79 -7.32 -17.02 -1.85
C LEU A 79 -7.37 -18.31 -1.02
N PRO A 80 -7.76 -18.24 0.28
CA PRO A 80 -7.95 -19.43 1.09
C PRO A 80 -9.05 -20.38 0.54
N PRO A 81 -8.86 -21.71 0.64
CA PRO A 81 -7.64 -22.40 1.07
C PRO A 81 -6.52 -22.21 0.04
N PHE A 82 -5.34 -21.77 0.49
CA PHE A 82 -4.29 -21.33 -0.42
C PHE A 82 -3.83 -22.48 -1.34
N PRO A 83 -3.76 -22.23 -2.66
CA PRO A 83 -3.40 -23.25 -3.62
C PRO A 83 -1.90 -23.58 -3.56
N ARG A 84 -1.53 -24.82 -3.90
CA ARG A 84 -0.12 -25.27 -3.81
C ARG A 84 0.86 -24.47 -4.67
N TRP A 85 0.40 -23.82 -5.73
CA TRP A 85 1.27 -23.11 -6.65
C TRP A 85 1.94 -21.87 -6.03
N VAL A 86 1.36 -21.24 -4.99
CA VAL A 86 2.03 -20.17 -4.22
C VAL A 86 3.09 -20.67 -3.25
N MET A 87 3.08 -21.96 -2.94
CA MET A 87 4.00 -22.58 -1.98
C MET A 87 5.21 -23.25 -2.67
N THR A 88 5.37 -23.07 -3.97
CA THR A 88 6.53 -23.61 -4.68
C THR A 88 7.78 -22.81 -4.32
N GLU A 89 8.94 -23.46 -4.32
CA GLU A 89 10.23 -22.78 -4.08
C GLU A 89 10.45 -21.61 -5.04
N THR A 90 10.04 -21.74 -6.31
CA THR A 90 10.14 -20.65 -7.30
C THR A 90 9.26 -19.46 -6.92
N ALA A 91 8.02 -19.70 -6.50
CA ALA A 91 7.12 -18.65 -6.04
C ALA A 91 7.70 -17.95 -4.80
N LEU A 92 8.10 -18.71 -3.78
CA LEU A 92 8.62 -18.19 -2.52
C LEU A 92 9.91 -17.38 -2.71
N ARG A 93 10.89 -17.89 -3.48
CA ARG A 93 12.11 -17.13 -3.81
C ARG A 93 11.81 -15.83 -4.57
N SER A 94 10.79 -15.83 -5.43
CA SER A 94 10.40 -14.63 -6.17
C SER A 94 9.74 -13.57 -5.27
N VAL A 95 8.95 -13.99 -4.27
CA VAL A 95 8.40 -13.10 -3.23
C VAL A 95 9.53 -12.47 -2.42
N GLY A 96 10.51 -13.27 -1.99
CA GLY A 96 11.68 -12.77 -1.28
C GLY A 96 12.48 -11.74 -2.09
N SER A 97 12.68 -12.00 -3.38
CA SER A 97 13.35 -11.07 -4.29
C SER A 97 12.57 -9.77 -4.46
N LEU A 98 11.23 -9.85 -4.51
CA LEU A 98 10.35 -8.69 -4.59
C LEU A 98 10.39 -7.84 -3.31
N LEU A 99 10.36 -8.47 -2.14
CA LEU A 99 10.48 -7.78 -0.85
C LEU A 99 11.82 -7.09 -0.68
N ARG A 100 12.92 -7.76 -1.08
CA ARG A 100 14.25 -7.13 -1.08
C ARG A 100 14.26 -5.88 -1.95
N ARG A 101 13.72 -5.95 -3.18
CA ARG A 101 13.62 -4.78 -4.07
C ARG A 101 12.79 -3.65 -3.44
N LEU A 102 11.67 -3.99 -2.80
CA LEU A 102 10.85 -3.00 -2.08
C LEU A 102 11.69 -2.31 -1.01
N HIS A 103 12.31 -3.07 -0.10
CA HIS A 103 13.08 -2.50 1.01
C HIS A 103 14.30 -1.68 0.55
N GLU A 104 15.04 -2.15 -0.46
CA GLU A 104 16.15 -1.40 -1.05
C GLU A 104 15.69 -0.07 -1.63
N THR A 105 14.51 -0.05 -2.29
CA THR A 105 13.93 1.18 -2.83
C THR A 105 13.43 2.10 -1.72
N SER A 106 12.70 1.55 -0.74
CA SER A 106 12.19 2.30 0.41
C SER A 106 13.30 2.94 1.25
N ALA A 107 14.51 2.38 1.26
CA ALA A 107 15.67 2.98 1.93
C ALA A 107 16.09 4.34 1.36
N ALA A 108 15.72 4.65 0.12
CA ALA A 108 15.97 5.96 -0.51
C ALA A 108 14.85 6.98 -0.26
N ILE A 109 13.73 6.57 0.34
CA ILE A 109 12.53 7.39 0.49
C ILE A 109 12.39 7.79 1.97
N SER A 110 12.29 9.10 2.22
CA SER A 110 12.05 9.60 3.57
C SER A 110 10.65 9.21 4.06
N VAL A 111 10.58 8.73 5.30
CA VAL A 111 9.32 8.39 5.96
C VAL A 111 8.80 9.62 6.70
N ASP A 112 7.53 9.97 6.46
CA ASP A 112 6.87 11.06 7.17
C ASP A 112 6.57 10.64 8.62
N THR A 113 7.26 11.28 9.58
CA THR A 113 7.13 11.00 11.01
C THR A 113 5.93 11.69 11.67
N CYS A 114 5.24 12.58 10.95
CA CYS A 114 4.04 13.28 11.42
C CYS A 114 2.75 12.51 11.14
N VAL A 115 2.83 11.42 10.38
CA VAL A 115 1.71 10.54 10.09
C VAL A 115 1.57 9.52 11.22
N GLU A 116 0.35 9.37 11.75
CA GLU A 116 0.05 8.28 12.67
C GLU A 116 -0.10 6.97 11.87
N TRP A 117 1.03 6.28 11.67
CA TRP A 117 1.06 5.00 10.98
C TRP A 117 0.38 3.89 11.79
N PRO A 118 -0.18 2.85 11.12
CA PRO A 118 -0.77 1.70 11.78
C PRO A 118 0.23 1.04 12.74
N ARG A 119 -0.25 0.61 13.91
CA ARG A 119 0.59 -0.05 14.93
C ARG A 119 0.40 -1.56 15.02
N ALA A 120 -0.65 -2.10 14.40
CA ALA A 120 -1.06 -3.50 14.56
C ALA A 120 0.03 -4.50 14.15
N LEU A 121 0.76 -4.18 13.07
CA LEU A 121 1.89 -4.96 12.56
C LEU A 121 3.14 -4.10 12.33
N ALA A 122 3.25 -2.98 13.05
CA ALA A 122 4.47 -2.21 13.00
C ALA A 122 5.54 -2.86 13.88
N ASP A 123 6.81 -2.68 13.50
CA ASP A 123 7.93 -2.93 14.40
C ASP A 123 7.78 -2.03 15.64
N PRO A 124 7.71 -2.58 16.87
CA PRO A 124 7.58 -1.76 18.08
C PRO A 124 8.71 -0.76 18.28
N ALA A 125 9.89 -1.05 17.72
CA ALA A 125 11.04 -0.15 17.75
C ALA A 125 11.00 0.93 16.64
N GLY A 126 10.03 0.85 15.72
CA GLY A 126 9.95 1.66 14.51
C GLY A 126 11.10 1.35 13.54
N GLY A 127 11.37 2.28 12.63
CA GLY A 127 12.56 2.24 11.80
C GLY A 127 12.59 3.29 10.70
N THR A 128 13.59 3.18 9.84
CA THR A 128 13.95 4.24 8.87
C THR A 128 13.30 4.06 7.51
N ILE A 129 12.62 2.94 7.26
CA ILE A 129 11.93 2.68 6.00
C ILE A 129 10.47 2.34 6.25
N LEU A 130 9.61 2.61 5.27
CA LEU A 130 8.24 2.12 5.29
C LEU A 130 8.21 0.68 4.78
N CYS A 131 7.85 -0.25 5.67
CA CYS A 131 7.68 -1.67 5.36
C CYS A 131 6.21 -1.97 5.03
N HIS A 132 5.93 -3.02 4.24
CA HIS A 132 4.56 -3.43 3.92
C HIS A 132 3.81 -4.02 5.12
N ASN A 133 4.52 -4.76 5.99
CA ASN A 133 4.05 -5.38 7.23
C ASN A 133 2.92 -6.41 7.14
N ASP A 134 2.41 -6.74 5.95
CA ASP A 134 1.27 -7.64 5.79
C ASP A 134 1.40 -8.50 4.53
N VAL A 135 2.48 -9.28 4.46
CA VAL A 135 2.78 -10.10 3.27
C VAL A 135 2.25 -11.51 3.47
N CYS A 136 1.07 -11.73 2.95
CA CYS A 136 0.38 -13.02 2.84
C CYS A 136 0.06 -13.32 1.36
N PRO A 137 -0.26 -14.57 0.98
CA PRO A 137 -0.50 -14.95 -0.41
C PRO A 137 -1.61 -14.14 -1.12
N ASP A 138 -2.60 -13.64 -0.38
CA ASP A 138 -3.68 -12.80 -0.88
C ASP A 138 -3.28 -11.33 -1.12
N ASN A 139 -2.11 -10.91 -0.61
CA ASN A 139 -1.52 -9.59 -0.86
C ASN A 139 -0.39 -9.64 -1.91
N VAL A 140 -0.19 -10.78 -2.57
CA VAL A 140 0.80 -10.95 -3.64
C VAL A 140 0.09 -11.30 -4.94
N VAL A 141 0.37 -10.51 -5.99
CA VAL A 141 -0.06 -10.82 -7.35
C VAL A 141 1.02 -11.68 -8.01
N PHE A 142 0.63 -12.82 -8.55
CA PHE A 142 1.49 -13.76 -9.26
C PHE A 142 1.23 -13.77 -10.76
N ARG A 143 2.27 -14.05 -11.54
CA ARG A 143 2.22 -14.34 -12.98
C ARG A 143 3.19 -15.46 -13.28
N ASP A 144 2.75 -16.48 -14.01
CA ASP A 144 3.60 -17.60 -14.43
C ASP A 144 4.38 -18.26 -13.26
N GLY A 145 3.71 -18.40 -12.11
CA GLY A 145 4.28 -19.00 -10.89
C GLY A 145 5.31 -18.13 -10.15
N ARG A 146 5.41 -16.83 -10.46
CA ARG A 146 6.31 -15.87 -9.80
C ARG A 146 5.57 -14.64 -9.30
N ALA A 147 6.02 -14.07 -8.19
CA ALA A 147 5.52 -12.81 -7.65
C ALA A 147 5.80 -11.68 -8.65
N ALA A 148 4.75 -10.97 -9.02
CA ALA A 148 4.77 -9.86 -9.95
C ALA A 148 4.57 -8.51 -9.25
N ALA A 149 3.78 -8.46 -8.17
CA ALA A 149 3.56 -7.25 -7.40
C ALA A 149 3.07 -7.53 -5.98
N LEU A 150 3.26 -6.54 -5.11
CA LEU A 150 2.64 -6.46 -3.79
C LEU A 150 1.42 -5.53 -3.88
N ILE A 151 0.35 -5.88 -3.18
CA ILE A 151 -0.86 -5.08 -3.06
C ILE A 151 -1.27 -4.98 -1.58
N ASP A 152 -2.15 -4.04 -1.30
CA ASP A 152 -2.68 -3.81 0.06
C ASP A 152 -1.66 -3.34 1.10
N PHE A 153 -1.15 -2.11 0.90
CA PHE A 153 -0.21 -1.47 1.81
C PHE A 153 -0.90 -0.78 3.01
N ASP A 154 -2.13 -1.18 3.38
CA ASP A 154 -2.91 -0.50 4.43
C ASP A 154 -2.25 -0.60 5.82
N LEU A 155 -1.45 -1.64 6.05
CA LEU A 155 -0.69 -1.84 7.28
C LEU A 155 0.76 -1.38 7.18
N ALA A 156 1.12 -0.69 6.09
CA ALA A 156 2.46 -0.16 5.93
C ALA A 156 2.79 0.84 7.04
N ALA A 157 3.95 0.66 7.65
CA ALA A 157 4.39 1.46 8.78
C ALA A 157 5.94 1.50 8.85
N PRO A 158 6.51 2.50 9.53
CA PRO A 158 7.95 2.59 9.75
C PRO A 158 8.45 1.33 10.46
N GLY A 159 9.46 0.69 9.89
CA GLY A 159 10.06 -0.51 10.45
C GLY A 159 11.53 -0.59 10.11
N ARG A 160 12.26 -1.44 10.83
CA ARG A 160 13.57 -1.88 10.37
C ARG A 160 13.33 -2.81 9.17
N PRO A 161 14.22 -2.84 8.17
CA PRO A 161 14.18 -3.90 7.16
C PRO A 161 14.07 -5.28 7.84
N GLN A 162 14.80 -5.45 8.95
CA GLN A 162 14.86 -6.63 9.82
C GLN A 162 13.50 -7.10 10.36
N GLY A 163 12.55 -6.18 10.62
CA GLY A 163 11.31 -6.47 11.36
C GLY A 163 10.27 -7.29 10.59
N HIS A 164 10.48 -7.55 9.30
CA HIS A 164 9.50 -8.25 8.47
C HIS A 164 9.22 -9.71 8.90
N VAL A 165 10.18 -10.35 9.57
CA VAL A 165 10.13 -11.79 9.90
C VAL A 165 9.72 -12.08 11.35
N ASP A 166 9.66 -11.05 12.21
CA ASP A 166 9.20 -11.18 13.59
C ASP A 166 7.72 -10.77 13.77
N LEU A 167 6.98 -10.57 12.68
CA LEU A 167 5.61 -10.11 12.75
C LEU A 167 4.66 -11.21 13.23
N VAL A 168 3.96 -10.87 14.31
CA VAL A 168 2.89 -11.62 14.95
C VAL A 168 1.96 -12.21 13.87
N PRO A 169 1.67 -13.52 13.88
CA PRO A 169 0.83 -14.13 12.87
C PRO A 169 -0.57 -13.54 12.94
N VAL A 170 -0.92 -12.69 11.97
CA VAL A 170 -2.31 -12.32 11.73
C VAL A 170 -2.88 -13.35 10.78
N SER A 171 -4.02 -13.91 11.16
CA SER A 171 -4.94 -14.71 10.34
C SER A 171 -4.49 -16.06 9.72
N GLY A 172 -4.05 -17.00 10.57
CA GLY A 172 -4.38 -18.42 10.36
C GLY A 172 -3.27 -19.32 9.83
N PHE A 173 -3.62 -20.59 9.62
CA PHE A 173 -2.68 -21.69 9.34
C PHE A 173 -1.94 -21.54 8.00
N GLY A 174 -2.54 -20.83 7.03
CA GLY A 174 -1.95 -20.60 5.71
C GLY A 174 -0.79 -19.61 5.73
N ASP A 175 -0.91 -18.52 6.49
CA ASP A 175 0.09 -17.46 6.55
C ASP A 175 1.37 -17.95 7.22
N ARG A 176 1.27 -18.77 8.27
CA ARG A 176 2.42 -19.39 8.92
C ARG A 176 3.19 -20.34 8.01
N LEU A 177 2.49 -21.16 7.23
CA LEU A 177 3.15 -22.05 6.27
C LEU A 177 3.81 -21.28 5.14
N PHE A 178 3.22 -20.16 4.71
CA PHE A 178 3.82 -19.32 3.67
C PHE A 178 5.09 -18.63 4.17
N GLN A 179 5.05 -18.07 5.38
CA GLN A 179 6.22 -17.49 6.04
C GLN A 179 7.32 -18.54 6.26
N GLN A 180 6.98 -19.73 6.79
CA GLN A 180 7.94 -20.84 6.89
C GLN A 180 8.49 -21.24 5.51
N GLY A 181 7.66 -21.24 4.47
CA GLY A 181 8.09 -21.51 3.10
C GLY A 181 9.11 -20.49 2.59
N LEU A 182 8.95 -19.21 2.91
CA LEU A 182 9.93 -18.18 2.57
C LEU A 182 11.28 -18.47 3.24
N GLU A 183 11.25 -18.77 4.54
CA GLU A 183 12.44 -19.16 5.30
C GLU A 183 13.13 -20.40 4.72
N ASP A 184 12.37 -21.47 4.47
CA ASP A 184 12.86 -22.74 3.93
C ASP A 184 13.43 -22.58 2.51
N ALA A 185 12.84 -21.69 1.71
CA ALA A 185 13.34 -21.33 0.38
C ALA A 185 14.64 -20.51 0.44
N GLY A 186 15.19 -20.28 1.63
CA GLY A 186 16.37 -19.47 1.84
C GLY A 186 16.16 -18.04 1.35
N VAL A 187 14.93 -17.52 1.44
CA VAL A 187 14.70 -16.07 1.40
C VAL A 187 15.25 -15.56 2.74
N PRO A 188 16.45 -14.96 2.75
CA PRO A 188 17.05 -14.60 4.02
C PRO A 188 16.15 -13.56 4.70
N PRO A 189 16.11 -13.53 6.05
CA PRO A 189 15.76 -12.30 6.74
C PRO A 189 16.58 -11.18 6.09
N PRO A 190 16.03 -9.99 5.83
CA PRO A 190 16.68 -8.94 5.02
C PRO A 190 18.04 -8.41 5.54
N HIS A 191 18.61 -8.99 6.60
CA HIS A 191 19.90 -8.63 7.19
C HIS A 191 21.12 -8.77 6.24
N GLU A 192 21.19 -9.76 5.35
CA GLU A 192 22.44 -10.01 4.60
C GLU A 192 22.66 -9.13 3.37
N ALA A 193 21.61 -8.66 2.69
CA ALA A 193 21.77 -7.97 1.39
C ALA A 193 21.75 -6.44 1.48
N VAL A 194 21.04 -5.85 2.46
CA VAL A 194 20.84 -4.40 2.52
C VAL A 194 21.95 -3.70 3.33
N VAL A 195 22.46 -4.33 4.39
CA VAL A 195 23.49 -3.74 5.27
C VAL A 195 24.83 -3.55 4.54
N ASP A 196 25.16 -4.45 3.62
CA ASP A 196 26.45 -4.44 2.92
C ASP A 196 26.57 -3.24 1.94
N ARG A 197 25.45 -2.80 1.33
CA ARG A 197 25.41 -1.58 0.50
C ARG A 197 25.38 -0.28 1.31
N LEU A 198 24.79 -0.29 2.50
CA LEU A 198 24.79 0.88 3.39
C LEU A 198 26.17 1.15 4.01
N SER A 199 27.04 0.14 4.07
CA SER A 199 28.38 0.25 4.67
C SER A 199 29.43 0.88 3.73
N GLY A 200 29.13 1.06 2.44
CA GLY A 200 30.01 1.69 1.45
C GLY A 200 29.51 3.05 0.92
N ALA A 201 28.36 3.52 1.39
CA ALA A 201 27.87 4.86 1.10
C ALA A 201 28.45 5.84 2.13
N GLU A 202 28.93 7.00 1.67
CA GLU A 202 29.27 8.13 2.54
C GLU A 202 28.18 8.31 3.61
N PRO A 203 28.54 8.55 4.90
CA PRO A 203 27.55 8.68 5.95
C PRO A 203 26.54 9.76 5.54
N PHE A 204 25.29 9.35 5.40
CA PHE A 204 24.18 10.29 5.20
C PHE A 204 24.28 11.34 6.32
N ARG A 205 24.57 12.58 5.94
CA ARG A 205 24.45 13.70 6.88
C ARG A 205 23.00 13.71 7.33
N HIS A 206 22.78 13.42 8.61
CA HIS A 206 21.48 13.64 9.23
C HIS A 206 21.02 15.06 8.88
N PRO A 207 19.85 15.25 8.23
CA PRO A 207 19.24 16.56 8.25
C PRO A 207 19.04 16.95 9.73
N PRO A 208 19.16 18.24 10.08
CA PRO A 208 18.83 18.70 11.43
C PRO A 208 17.43 18.19 11.80
N PRO A 209 17.13 17.94 13.09
CA PRO A 209 15.79 17.53 13.50
C PRO A 209 14.78 18.50 12.89
N LEU A 210 13.96 18.00 11.96
CA LEU A 210 12.92 18.79 11.31
C LEU A 210 11.95 19.22 12.40
N ALA A 211 11.52 20.48 12.30
CA ALA A 211 10.62 21.12 13.25
C ALA A 211 9.45 20.19 13.62
N ALA A 212 9.02 20.25 14.88
CA ALA A 212 7.81 19.59 15.36
C ALA A 212 6.70 19.73 14.32
N CYS A 213 6.03 18.62 14.03
CA CYS A 213 4.90 18.54 13.10
C CYS A 213 4.08 19.82 13.19
N ALA A 214 4.06 20.61 12.11
CA ALA A 214 3.30 21.84 12.09
C ALA A 214 1.87 21.48 12.48
N GLU A 215 1.36 22.12 13.54
CA GLU A 215 -0.02 21.91 13.96
C GLU A 215 -0.94 22.17 12.76
N PRO A 216 -1.96 21.32 12.52
CA PRO A 216 -2.93 21.62 11.48
C PRO A 216 -3.52 23.00 11.78
N PRO A 217 -3.70 23.88 10.77
CA PRO A 217 -4.26 25.19 11.03
C PRO A 217 -5.66 25.03 11.64
N ASP A 218 -5.86 25.62 12.83
CA ASP A 218 -7.15 25.80 13.48
C ASP A 218 -8.05 26.67 12.58
N HIS A 219 -8.72 26.04 11.62
CA HIS A 219 -9.85 26.64 10.94
C HIS A 219 -11.12 25.96 11.42
N PRO A 220 -11.99 26.63 12.21
CA PRO A 220 -13.35 26.17 12.34
C PRO A 220 -13.97 26.16 10.93
N LEU A 221 -14.53 25.00 10.56
CA LEU A 221 -15.39 24.88 9.39
C LEU A 221 -16.60 25.81 9.60
N GLU A 222 -16.50 27.07 9.17
CA GLU A 222 -17.69 27.88 8.94
C GLU A 222 -18.46 27.22 7.80
N LEU A 223 -19.55 26.55 8.19
CA LEU A 223 -20.64 26.15 7.33
C LEU A 223 -21.14 27.39 6.58
N LEU A 224 -20.67 27.58 5.35
CA LEU A 224 -21.31 28.43 4.36
C LEU A 224 -22.68 27.81 4.01
N THR A 225 -23.66 28.09 4.85
CA THR A 225 -25.07 27.96 4.50
C THR A 225 -25.39 29.11 3.54
N GLN A 226 -25.26 28.87 2.24
CA GLN A 226 -25.93 29.71 1.26
C GLN A 226 -27.38 29.21 1.11
N PRO A 227 -28.41 30.05 1.32
CA PRO A 227 -29.75 29.69 0.94
C PRO A 227 -29.89 29.74 -0.58
N LEU A 228 -30.36 28.64 -1.17
CA LEU A 228 -30.92 28.64 -2.52
C LEU A 228 -32.18 29.52 -2.55
N GLY A 229 -32.18 30.50 -3.45
CA GLY A 229 -33.31 30.78 -4.34
C GLY A 229 -34.42 31.72 -3.85
N ALA A 230 -34.43 32.93 -4.40
CA ALA A 230 -35.66 33.56 -4.86
C ALA A 230 -35.34 34.44 -6.09
N ARG A 231 -35.51 33.88 -7.30
CA ARG A 231 -35.78 34.68 -8.49
C ARG A 231 -37.28 34.87 -8.54
N ALA A 232 -37.73 36.12 -8.45
CA ALA A 232 -39.04 36.55 -8.89
C ALA A 232 -38.85 37.68 -9.92
N GLU A 233 -39.68 37.65 -10.95
CA GLU A 233 -39.66 38.44 -12.17
C GLU A 233 -39.79 39.96 -11.95
N SER A 234 -39.33 40.74 -12.94
CA SER A 234 -40.17 41.75 -13.59
C SER A 234 -39.48 42.27 -14.85
N ALA A 235 -40.11 42.00 -15.99
CA ALA A 235 -40.01 42.83 -17.18
C ALA A 235 -41.11 43.88 -17.09
N ASP A 236 -40.75 45.16 -17.09
CA ASP A 236 -41.45 46.25 -17.81
C ASP A 236 -40.69 47.57 -17.61
N GLY A 237 -40.58 48.38 -18.67
CA GLY A 237 -40.00 49.74 -18.64
C GLY A 237 -39.04 50.05 -19.78
#